data_AF-A0A0Q7PLG9-F1
#
_entry.id   AF-A0A0Q7PLG9-F1
#
_cell.length_a   1.000
_cell.length_b   1.000
_cell.length_c   1.000
_cell.angle_alpha   90.00
_cell.angle_beta   90.00
_cell.angle_gamma   90.00
#
_symmetry.space_group_name_H-M   'P 1'
#
loop_
_entity.id
_entity.type
_entity.pdbx_description
1 polymer ?
#
loop_
_entity_poly.entity_id
_entity_poly.type
_entity_poly.pdbx_seq_one_letter_code
_entity_poly.pdbx_strand_id
1 'polypeptide(L)'
;MNEAHGYFVFFHPQALEALGAPIQPYLLGEGDNRHILCREVDTAGALIEMTLAGQTQDGRTVQVELMVPGSMVRMIVSAHDDEEFGFRPRVATTATQTLPPVGPTAAPAQAAPQSVPASSDTPEEAPTQTPTRP
;
A
#
# COMPACT_ATOMS: atom_id res chain seq x y z
N MET A 1 -19.61 9.72 19.05
CA MET A 1 -19.38 9.71 17.60
C MET A 1 -18.12 8.89 17.39
N ASN A 2 -18.18 7.82 16.62
CA ASN A 2 -17.01 6.98 16.33
C ASN A 2 -16.33 7.58 15.09
N GLU A 3 -15.13 8.13 15.25
CA GLU A 3 -14.27 8.49 14.12
C GLU A 3 -14.02 7.22 13.30
N ALA A 4 -14.42 7.24 12.02
CA ALA A 4 -14.37 6.05 11.17
C ALA A 4 -12.97 5.88 10.60
N HIS A 5 -12.01 5.48 11.43
CA HIS A 5 -10.66 5.12 10.98
C HIS A 5 -10.66 3.69 10.44
N GLY A 6 -10.40 3.53 9.14
CA GLY A 6 -10.28 2.20 8.55
C GLY A 6 -10.29 2.19 7.02
N TYR A 7 -10.44 0.98 6.49
CA TYR A 7 -10.44 0.69 5.06
C TYR A 7 -11.74 0.01 4.67
N PHE A 8 -12.38 0.48 3.61
CA PHE A 8 -13.50 -0.20 2.97
C PHE A 8 -12.96 -1.03 1.82
N VAL A 9 -13.11 -2.35 1.90
CA VAL A 9 -12.65 -3.30 0.89
C VAL A 9 -13.85 -3.81 0.10
N PHE A 10 -13.89 -3.50 -1.18
CA PHE A 10 -14.93 -3.92 -2.12
C PHE A 10 -14.44 -5.10 -2.93
N PHE A 11 -15.30 -6.10 -3.10
CA PHE A 11 -15.00 -7.33 -3.83
C PHE A 11 -15.70 -7.35 -5.19
N HIS A 12 -15.13 -8.09 -6.14
CA HIS A 12 -15.87 -8.44 -7.35
C HIS A 12 -17.06 -9.36 -7.03
N PRO A 13 -18.17 -9.33 -7.79
CA PRO A 13 -19.30 -10.23 -7.55
C PRO A 13 -18.90 -11.71 -7.52
N GLN A 14 -18.03 -12.13 -8.45
CA GLN A 14 -17.49 -13.48 -8.52
C GLN A 14 -16.68 -13.87 -7.27
N ALA A 15 -16.02 -12.90 -6.62
CA ALA A 15 -15.29 -13.14 -5.39
C ALA A 15 -16.23 -13.36 -4.20
N LEU A 16 -17.35 -12.64 -4.14
CA LEU A 16 -18.36 -12.85 -3.11
C LEU A 16 -19.01 -14.25 -3.21
N GLU A 17 -19.20 -14.73 -4.44
CA GLU A 17 -19.67 -16.10 -4.70
C GLU A 17 -18.62 -17.14 -4.28
N ALA A 18 -17.35 -16.92 -4.60
CA ALA A 18 -16.26 -17.86 -4.30
C ALA A 18 -15.91 -17.90 -2.80
N LEU A 19 -15.85 -16.74 -2.14
CA LEU A 19 -15.55 -16.63 -0.70
C LEU A 19 -16.72 -17.11 0.15
N GLY A 20 -17.96 -16.99 -0.35
CA GLY A 20 -19.13 -17.67 0.18
C GLY A 20 -19.53 -17.26 1.60
N ALA A 21 -20.00 -18.25 2.38
CA ALA A 21 -20.58 -18.06 3.72
C ALA A 21 -19.63 -17.47 4.78
N PRO A 22 -18.33 -17.81 4.84
CA PRO A 22 -17.41 -17.31 5.87
C PRO A 22 -17.30 -15.78 5.96
N ILE A 23 -17.42 -15.06 4.84
CA ILE A 23 -17.27 -13.60 4.83
C ILE A 23 -18.59 -12.85 5.03
N GLN A 24 -19.74 -13.53 4.91
CA GLN A 24 -21.07 -12.93 5.04
C GLN A 24 -21.28 -12.13 6.34
N PRO A 25 -20.88 -12.61 7.54
CA PRO A 25 -21.12 -11.85 8.77
C PRO A 25 -20.33 -10.53 8.84
N TYR A 26 -19.33 -10.34 7.98
CA TYR A 26 -18.48 -9.16 7.95
C TYR A 26 -18.80 -8.23 6.77
N LEU A 27 -19.68 -8.66 5.85
CA LEU A 27 -20.09 -7.85 4.71
C LEU A 27 -21.13 -6.83 5.15
N LEU A 28 -20.84 -5.59 4.83
CA LEU A 28 -21.67 -4.41 5.05
C LEU A 28 -22.20 -3.91 3.70
N GLY A 29 -23.29 -3.16 3.73
CA GLY A 29 -23.92 -2.63 2.52
C GLY A 29 -24.68 -3.68 1.71
N GLU A 30 -25.26 -3.24 0.59
CA GLU A 30 -26.18 -4.05 -0.23
C GLU A 30 -25.82 -3.94 -1.72
N GLY A 31 -26.14 -4.98 -2.49
CA GLY A 31 -25.93 -5.02 -3.94
C GLY A 31 -24.46 -4.79 -4.35
N ASP A 32 -24.22 -3.76 -5.17
CA ASP A 32 -22.89 -3.41 -5.69
C ASP A 32 -21.99 -2.70 -4.66
N ASN A 33 -22.56 -2.21 -3.55
CA ASN A 33 -21.82 -1.50 -2.50
C ASN A 33 -21.39 -2.42 -1.36
N ARG A 34 -21.42 -3.75 -1.57
CA ARG A 34 -21.00 -4.72 -0.55
C ARG A 34 -19.50 -4.61 -0.29
N HIS A 35 -19.14 -4.36 0.96
CA HIS A 35 -17.77 -4.14 1.38
C HIS A 35 -17.50 -4.71 2.77
N ILE A 36 -16.22 -4.89 3.10
CA ILE A 36 -15.78 -5.20 4.46
C ILE A 36 -15.09 -3.96 5.02
N LEU A 37 -15.42 -3.60 6.27
CA LEU A 37 -14.71 -2.57 7.02
C LEU A 37 -13.53 -3.20 7.77
N CYS A 38 -12.32 -2.84 7.34
CA CYS A 38 -11.07 -3.31 7.92
C CYS A 38 -10.41 -2.19 8.72
N ARG A 39 -9.70 -2.56 9.79
CA ARG A 39 -8.84 -1.65 10.56
C ARG A 39 -7.49 -1.45 9.86
N GLU A 40 -6.93 -2.53 9.33
CA GLU A 40 -5.65 -2.55 8.65
C GLU A 40 -5.74 -3.42 7.39
N VAL A 41 -4.96 -3.06 6.37
CA VAL A 41 -4.84 -3.78 5.10
C VAL A 41 -3.37 -3.80 4.69
N ASP A 42 -2.81 -4.99 4.50
CA ASP A 42 -1.49 -5.20 3.89
C ASP A 42 -1.66 -5.81 2.50
N THR A 43 -0.94 -5.25 1.53
CA THR A 43 -0.95 -5.68 0.11
C THR A 43 0.44 -6.08 -0.39
N ALA A 44 1.45 -6.15 0.50
CA ALA A 44 2.82 -6.48 0.15
C ALA A 44 3.02 -7.97 -0.22
N GLY A 45 2.11 -8.84 0.21
CA GLY A 45 2.16 -10.29 -0.01
C GLY A 45 1.44 -10.78 -1.28
N ALA A 46 1.45 -12.10 -1.49
CA ALA A 46 0.68 -12.75 -2.54
C ALA A 46 -0.85 -12.72 -2.26
N LEU A 47 -1.21 -12.59 -0.98
CA LEU A 47 -2.57 -12.37 -0.51
C LEU A 47 -2.63 -10.98 0.11
N ILE A 48 -3.79 -10.34 -0.02
CA ILE A 48 -4.13 -9.15 0.73
C ILE A 48 -4.54 -9.59 2.12
N GLU A 49 -3.81 -9.12 3.12
CA GLU A 49 -4.06 -9.42 4.52
C GLU A 49 -4.91 -8.29 5.11
N MET A 50 -6.01 -8.64 5.75
CA MET A 50 -6.96 -7.67 6.28
C MET A 50 -7.25 -7.98 7.73
N THR A 51 -7.10 -6.98 8.59
CA THR A 51 -7.49 -7.09 10.00
C THR A 51 -8.82 -6.39 10.21
N LEU A 52 -9.82 -7.10 10.74
CA LEU A 52 -11.14 -6.55 11.07
C LEU A 52 -11.61 -6.99 12.45
N ALA A 53 -12.64 -6.33 12.96
CA ALA A 53 -13.31 -6.72 14.20
C ALA A 53 -14.46 -7.68 13.87
N GLY A 54 -14.42 -8.88 14.44
CA GLY A 54 -15.52 -9.84 14.43
C GLY A 54 -16.24 -9.89 15.77
N GLN A 55 -17.43 -10.49 15.77
CA GLN A 55 -18.20 -10.73 16.97
C GLN A 55 -18.38 -12.24 17.15
N THR A 56 -18.09 -12.74 18.35
CA THR A 56 -18.38 -14.15 18.68
C THR A 56 -19.87 -14.33 19.00
N GLN A 57 -20.33 -15.58 19.03
CA GLN A 57 -21.72 -15.90 19.41
C GLN A 57 -22.09 -15.40 20.82
N ASP A 58 -21.08 -15.22 21.69
CA ASP A 58 -21.23 -14.69 23.04
C ASP A 58 -21.21 -13.14 23.10
N GLY A 59 -21.19 -12.48 21.94
CA GLY A 59 -21.16 -11.02 21.83
C GLY A 59 -19.82 -10.37 22.18
N ARG A 60 -18.73 -11.15 22.29
CA ARG A 60 -17.39 -10.61 22.50
C ARG A 60 -16.76 -10.19 21.19
N THR A 61 -16.07 -9.05 21.21
CA THR A 61 -15.28 -8.60 20.08
C THR A 61 -13.98 -9.36 19.99
N VAL A 62 -13.73 -9.95 18.83
CA VAL A 62 -12.49 -10.65 18.49
C VAL A 62 -11.84 -9.98 17.29
N GLN A 63 -10.52 -10.00 17.25
CA GLN A 63 -9.79 -9.59 16.06
C GLN A 63 -9.76 -10.76 15.07
N VAL A 64 -10.14 -10.49 13.83
CA VAL A 64 -10.18 -11.46 12.74
C VAL A 64 -9.20 -11.02 11.67
N GLU A 65 -8.35 -11.95 11.24
CA GLU A 65 -7.42 -11.78 10.14
C GLU A 65 -7.94 -12.56 8.94
N LEU A 66 -8.13 -11.87 7.81
CA LEU A 66 -8.67 -12.42 6.59
C LEU A 66 -7.66 -12.22 5.46
N MET A 67 -7.23 -13.32 4.85
CA MET A 67 -6.32 -13.30 3.70
C MET A 67 -7.10 -13.60 2.43
N VAL A 68 -7.05 -12.70 1.44
CA VAL A 68 -7.76 -12.85 0.17
C VAL A 68 -6.84 -12.61 -1.02
N PRO A 69 -6.98 -13.34 -2.13
CA PRO A 69 -6.23 -13.04 -3.35
C PRO A 69 -6.54 -11.62 -3.85
N GLY A 70 -5.52 -10.87 -4.26
CA GLY A 70 -5.72 -9.51 -4.77
C GLY A 70 -6.65 -9.44 -5.99
N SER A 71 -6.71 -10.48 -6.81
CA SER A 71 -7.62 -10.58 -7.96
C SER A 71 -9.09 -10.62 -7.59
N MET A 72 -9.43 -10.89 -6.33
CA MET A 72 -10.80 -10.91 -5.81
C MET A 72 -11.27 -9.53 -5.34
N VAL A 73 -10.34 -8.63 -5.05
CA VAL A 73 -10.62 -7.29 -4.54
C VAL A 73 -10.73 -6.31 -5.70
N ARG A 74 -11.86 -5.61 -5.75
CA ARG A 74 -12.13 -4.59 -6.77
C ARG A 74 -11.51 -3.25 -6.41
N MET A 75 -11.63 -2.85 -5.15
CA MET A 75 -11.25 -1.51 -4.70
C MET A 75 -11.04 -1.49 -3.19
N ILE A 76 -10.06 -0.72 -2.72
CA ILE A 76 -9.80 -0.46 -1.30
C ILE A 76 -9.83 1.04 -1.09
N VAL A 77 -10.65 1.51 -0.16
CA VAL A 77 -10.83 2.94 0.15
C VAL A 77 -10.44 3.18 1.60
N SER A 78 -9.41 3.99 1.84
CA SER A 78 -9.06 4.44 3.19
C SER A 78 -9.95 5.61 3.60
N ALA A 79 -10.55 5.54 4.79
CA ALA A 79 -11.21 6.67 5.44
C ALA A 79 -10.53 6.96 6.78
N HIS A 80 -10.05 8.19 6.94
CA HIS A 80 -9.46 8.71 8.15
C HIS A 80 -9.96 10.14 8.33
N ASP A 81 -10.39 10.50 9.55
CA ASP A 81 -11.02 11.79 9.83
C ASP A 81 -10.02 12.95 10.05
N ASP A 82 -8.72 12.72 10.28
CA ASP A 82 -7.75 13.82 10.32
C ASP A 82 -6.30 13.39 9.98
N GLU A 83 -5.68 14.21 9.14
CA GLU A 83 -4.24 14.45 8.86
C GLU A 83 -3.25 13.32 8.46
N GLU A 84 -3.58 12.02 8.45
CA GLU A 84 -2.64 10.96 7.99
C GLU A 84 -3.22 10.07 6.87
N PHE A 85 -3.17 10.55 5.62
CA PHE A 85 -3.66 9.84 4.43
C PHE A 85 -2.52 9.24 3.58
N GLY A 86 -2.53 7.91 3.35
CA GLY A 86 -1.77 7.26 2.26
C GLY A 86 -1.17 5.88 2.57
N PHE A 87 -1.08 5.01 1.54
CA PHE A 87 -0.41 3.69 1.57
C PHE A 87 1.12 3.79 1.48
N ARG A 88 1.77 4.56 2.37
CA ARG A 88 3.24 4.76 2.29
C ARG A 88 3.97 4.04 3.43
N PRO A 89 5.10 3.37 3.15
CA PRO A 89 6.07 3.03 4.19
C PRO A 89 6.46 4.31 4.92
N ARG A 90 6.34 4.34 6.26
CA ARG A 90 6.83 5.45 7.07
C ARG A 90 8.35 5.51 6.95
N VAL A 91 8.85 6.36 6.05
CA VAL A 91 10.21 6.86 6.18
C VAL A 91 10.15 7.85 7.33
N ALA A 92 10.83 7.54 8.43
CA ALA A 92 10.84 8.38 9.63
C ALA A 92 11.06 9.86 9.28
N THR A 93 10.06 10.69 9.54
CA THR A 93 10.18 12.14 9.41
C THR A 93 11.24 12.58 10.40
N THR A 94 12.43 12.89 9.90
CA THR A 94 13.45 13.56 10.70
C THR A 94 12.86 14.91 11.04
N ALA A 95 12.52 15.12 12.31
CA ALA A 95 12.05 16.41 12.80
C ALA A 95 13.10 17.47 12.45
N THR A 96 12.84 18.28 11.42
CA THR A 96 13.63 19.46 11.09
C THR A 96 13.26 20.53 12.11
N GLN A 97 13.89 20.47 13.28
CA GLN A 97 13.88 21.59 14.20
C GLN A 97 14.52 22.78 13.46
N THR A 98 13.73 23.83 13.25
CA THR A 98 14.16 25.13 12.73
C THR A 98 15.29 25.70 13.57
N LEU A 99 16.47 25.82 12.98
CA LEU A 99 17.57 26.62 13.53
C LEU A 99 17.44 28.08 13.05
N PRO A 100 17.73 29.08 13.91
CA PRO A 100 17.55 30.51 13.63
C PRO A 100 18.46 31.06 12.49
N PRO A 101 18.13 32.23 11.92
CA PRO A 101 18.66 32.68 10.63
C PRO A 101 20.14 33.08 10.68
N VAL A 102 20.92 32.63 9.70
CA VAL A 102 22.31 33.04 9.49
C VAL A 102 22.35 34.43 8.83
N GLY A 103 22.90 35.42 9.54
CA GLY A 103 23.18 36.77 9.03
C GLY A 103 24.25 36.80 7.92
N PRO A 104 24.55 37.98 7.33
CA PRO A 104 25.17 38.12 6.01
C PRO A 104 26.68 37.79 5.92
N THR A 105 27.25 37.10 6.90
CA THR A 105 28.69 36.79 6.97
C THR A 105 28.92 35.29 7.09
N ALA A 106 28.42 34.51 6.13
CA ALA A 106 28.81 33.10 5.98
C ALA A 106 29.42 32.88 4.59
N ALA A 107 30.67 32.40 4.56
CA ALA A 107 31.42 32.13 3.34
C ALA A 107 30.76 31.01 2.51
N PRO A 108 30.81 31.06 1.15
CA PRO A 108 30.08 30.11 0.32
C PRO A 108 30.70 28.71 0.42
N ALA A 109 29.87 27.72 0.76
CA ALA A 109 30.24 26.31 0.67
C ALA A 109 30.23 25.85 -0.80
N GLN A 110 31.34 26.07 -1.51
CA GLN A 110 31.58 25.41 -2.80
C GLN A 110 32.10 24.00 -2.55
N ALA A 111 31.19 23.03 -2.48
CA ALA A 111 31.50 21.62 -2.68
C ALA A 111 30.36 20.97 -3.45
N ALA A 112 30.66 20.42 -4.63
CA ALA A 112 29.71 19.67 -5.43
C ALA A 112 29.48 18.27 -4.80
N PRO A 113 28.22 17.81 -4.62
CA PRO A 113 27.95 16.49 -4.07
C PRO A 113 28.30 15.42 -5.11
N GLN A 114 29.32 14.60 -4.81
CA GLN A 114 29.66 13.40 -5.59
C GLN A 114 29.03 12.17 -4.95
N SER A 115 27.98 11.62 -5.57
CA SER A 115 27.84 10.18 -5.86
C SER A 115 26.46 9.87 -6.47
N VAL A 116 26.45 9.67 -7.79
CA VAL A 116 25.45 8.87 -8.51
C VAL A 116 25.96 7.43 -8.54
N PRO A 117 25.16 6.40 -8.22
CA PRO A 117 25.57 5.02 -8.46
C PRO A 117 25.59 4.74 -9.97
N ALA A 118 26.74 4.30 -10.46
CA ALA A 118 26.94 3.88 -11.84
C ALA A 118 26.21 2.55 -12.09
N SER A 119 25.28 2.52 -13.03
CA SER A 119 24.77 1.27 -13.61
C SER A 119 25.83 0.73 -14.57
N SER A 120 26.35 -0.45 -14.25
CA SER A 120 27.34 -1.18 -15.05
C SER A 120 26.69 -1.81 -16.28
N ASP A 121 27.23 -1.52 -17.46
CA ASP A 121 26.99 -2.17 -18.74
C ASP A 121 27.23 -3.70 -18.72
N THR A 122 26.42 -4.45 -19.47
CA THR A 122 26.85 -5.63 -20.28
C THR A 122 25.77 -5.97 -21.33
N PRO A 123 26.07 -6.63 -22.46
CA PRO A 123 26.18 -6.01 -23.78
C PRO A 123 25.22 -6.62 -24.84
N GLU A 124 24.72 -5.82 -25.79
CA GLU A 124 23.95 -6.33 -26.94
C GLU A 124 24.59 -5.94 -28.28
N GLU A 125 25.33 -6.93 -28.79
CA GLU A 125 25.54 -7.34 -30.19
C GLU A 125 25.06 -6.39 -31.31
N ALA A 126 26.00 -5.83 -32.08
CA ALA A 126 25.74 -5.10 -33.31
C ALA A 126 25.62 -6.04 -34.53
N PRO A 127 24.72 -5.80 -35.50
CA PRO A 127 24.52 -6.69 -36.63
C PRO A 127 25.38 -6.36 -37.86
N THR A 128 25.57 -7.42 -38.66
CA THR A 128 25.80 -7.46 -40.12
C THR A 128 27.24 -7.39 -40.64
N GLN A 129 27.72 -8.53 -41.16
CA GLN A 129 28.10 -8.70 -42.58
C GLN A 129 28.24 -10.20 -42.94
N THR A 130 27.69 -10.58 -44.10
CA THR A 130 27.68 -11.94 -44.69
C THR A 130 28.28 -11.83 -46.12
N PRO A 131 28.56 -12.93 -46.86
CA PRO A 131 29.56 -14.01 -46.73
C PRO A 131 30.66 -13.93 -47.83
N THR A 132 31.68 -14.83 -47.84
CA THR A 132 32.20 -15.57 -49.04
C THR A 132 33.55 -16.28 -48.77
N ARG A 133 33.64 -17.53 -49.25
CA ARG A 133 34.73 -18.54 -49.17
C ARG A 133 35.92 -18.22 -50.10
N PRO A 134 37.10 -18.87 -49.97
CA PRO A 134 37.31 -20.25 -50.44
C PRO A 134 37.91 -21.22 -49.41
#